data_AF-A0A1U7VFY9-F1
#
_entry.id   AF-A0A1U7VFY9-F1
#
_cell.length_a   1.000
_cell.length_b   1.000
_cell.length_c   1.000
_cell.angle_alpha   90.00
_cell.angle_beta   90.00
_cell.angle_gamma   90.00
#
_symmetry.space_group_name_H-M   'P 1'
#
loop_
_entity.id
_entity.type
_entity.pdbx_description
1 polymer ?
#
loop_
_entity_poly.entity_id
_entity_poly.type
_entity_poly.pdbx_seq_one_letter_code
_entity_poly.pdbx_strand_id
1 'polypeptide(L)'
;MRDFNVVFSQDRQHGTMIQDMETKDFREFMNDTGMNELPSVGRGYTWINNHTYSRIDRRLVNISWMMTMPSLSIQVLEPSVSAHSPLKLMISQMQRKKASPFRFFNCIAEHPQFMQEVNQAWNTTRKDEKMQGVE
;
A
#
# COMPACT_ATOMS: atom_id res chain seq x y z
N MET A 1 3.06 10.90 1.41
CA MET A 1 1.96 10.41 0.56
C MET A 1 1.10 11.59 0.15
N ARG A 2 0.97 11.95 -1.14
CA ARG A 2 -0.01 12.94 -1.60
C ARG A 2 -0.59 12.64 -2.98
N ASP A 3 -1.77 13.20 -3.24
CA ASP A 3 -2.32 13.46 -4.57
C ASP A 3 -1.77 14.82 -5.05
N PHE A 4 -1.11 14.83 -6.20
CA PHE A 4 -0.54 16.04 -6.80
C PHE A 4 -1.41 16.60 -7.92
N ASN A 5 -2.40 15.85 -8.42
CA ASN A 5 -3.19 16.22 -9.61
C ASN A 5 -2.35 16.55 -10.86
N VAL A 6 -1.12 16.02 -10.95
CA VAL A 6 -0.22 16.21 -12.10
C VAL A 6 0.01 14.90 -12.82
N VAL A 7 -0.21 14.92 -14.13
CA VAL A 7 -0.10 13.76 -15.02
C VAL A 7 1.00 14.02 -16.04
N PHE A 8 2.03 13.18 -16.09
CA PHE A 8 3.00 13.19 -17.19
C PHE A 8 2.44 12.48 -18.42
N SER A 9 3.03 12.71 -19.60
CA SER A 9 2.53 12.16 -20.87
C SER A 9 2.38 10.63 -20.85
N GLN A 10 3.30 9.91 -20.21
CA GLN A 10 3.25 8.46 -20.04
C GLN A 10 2.25 7.97 -18.98
N ASP A 11 1.72 8.87 -18.16
CA ASP A 11 0.91 8.57 -16.99
C ASP A 11 -0.60 8.68 -17.25
N ARG A 12 -1.01 8.97 -18.49
CA ARG A 12 -2.42 9.04 -18.91
C ARG A 12 -2.73 7.97 -19.95
N GLN A 13 -3.82 7.24 -19.73
CA GLN A 13 -4.40 6.32 -20.71
C GLN A 13 -5.78 6.82 -21.11
N HIS A 14 -6.08 6.78 -22.41
CA HIS A 14 -7.40 7.15 -22.97
C HIS A 14 -7.86 8.58 -22.59
N GLY A 15 -6.94 9.55 -22.66
CA GLY A 15 -7.25 10.97 -22.43
C GLY A 15 -6.56 11.86 -23.46
N THR A 16 -6.75 13.17 -23.32
CA THR A 16 -6.10 14.16 -24.19
C THR A 16 -4.60 14.24 -23.93
N MET A 17 -3.87 14.70 -24.95
CA MET A 17 -2.44 14.97 -24.85
C MET A 17 -2.18 15.99 -23.73
N ILE A 18 -1.20 15.68 -22.87
CA ILE A 18 -0.74 16.58 -21.81
C ILE A 18 0.08 17.71 -22.42
N GLN A 19 -0.21 18.94 -22.02
CA GLN A 19 0.58 20.11 -22.40
C GLN A 19 1.72 20.33 -21.41
N ASP A 20 2.86 20.84 -21.90
CA ASP A 20 4.03 21.08 -21.05
C ASP A 20 3.73 22.00 -19.87
N MET A 21 2.85 22.99 -20.06
CA MET A 21 2.44 23.92 -19.02
C MET A 21 1.71 23.25 -17.85
N GLU A 22 1.04 22.11 -18.08
CA GLU A 22 0.34 21.35 -17.03
C GLU A 22 1.31 20.62 -16.08
N THR A 23 2.57 20.41 -16.50
CA THR A 23 3.58 19.66 -15.74
C THR A 23 4.80 20.48 -15.34
N LYS A 24 4.93 21.70 -15.88
CA LYS A 24 6.11 22.56 -15.71
C LYS A 24 6.42 22.82 -14.23
N ASP A 25 5.46 23.37 -13.50
CA ASP A 25 5.65 23.77 -12.10
C ASP A 25 6.04 22.57 -11.21
N PHE A 26 5.48 21.39 -11.49
CA PHE A 26 5.82 20.18 -10.76
C PHE A 26 7.21 19.63 -11.10
N ARG A 27 7.63 19.72 -12.37
CA ARG A 27 9.01 19.38 -12.78
C ARG A 27 10.02 20.32 -12.13
N GLU A 28 9.74 21.63 -12.13
CA GLU A 28 10.58 22.64 -11.48
C GLU A 28 10.66 22.37 -9.98
N PHE A 29 9.54 22.13 -9.31
CA PHE A 29 9.51 21.72 -7.91
C PHE A 29 10.38 20.49 -7.61
N MET A 30 10.29 19.44 -8.43
CA MET A 30 11.09 18.21 -8.25
C MET A 30 12.58 18.51 -8.37
N ASN A 31 12.97 19.34 -9.34
CA ASN A 31 14.36 19.73 -9.56
C ASN A 31 14.89 20.61 -8.42
N ASP A 32 14.14 21.66 -8.04
CA ASP A 32 14.54 22.63 -7.02
C ASP A 32 14.69 22.00 -5.64
N THR A 33 13.90 20.97 -5.35
CA THR A 33 13.91 20.28 -4.05
C THR A 33 14.78 19.02 -4.03
N GLY A 34 15.28 18.57 -5.20
CA GLY A 34 15.99 17.30 -5.32
C GLY A 34 15.13 16.08 -4.93
N MET A 35 13.81 16.20 -5.08
CA MET A 35 12.87 15.12 -4.79
C MET A 35 12.79 14.16 -5.96
N ASN A 36 12.63 12.88 -5.65
CA ASN A 36 12.55 11.78 -6.59
C ASN A 36 11.33 10.93 -6.30
N GLU A 37 10.67 10.43 -7.34
CA GLU A 37 9.54 9.51 -7.17
C GLU A 37 10.03 8.11 -6.82
N LEU A 38 9.44 7.48 -5.81
CA LEU A 38 9.69 6.09 -5.46
C LEU A 38 9.21 5.15 -6.57
N PRO A 39 9.94 4.04 -6.83
CA PRO A 39 9.48 3.04 -7.79
C PRO A 39 8.15 2.43 -7.32
N SER A 40 7.24 2.24 -8.27
CA SER A 40 5.93 1.62 -8.04
C SER A 40 5.74 0.32 -8.81
N VAL A 41 5.06 -0.64 -8.21
CA VAL A 41 4.63 -1.91 -8.82
C VAL A 41 3.10 -2.04 -8.77
N GLY A 42 2.55 -2.91 -9.62
CA GLY A 42 1.11 -3.12 -9.75
C GLY A 42 0.51 -2.32 -10.89
N ARG A 43 -0.64 -1.66 -10.66
CA ARG A 43 -1.32 -0.87 -11.69
C ARG A 43 -0.52 0.37 -12.07
N GLY A 44 -0.56 0.74 -13.36
CA GLY A 44 0.14 1.91 -13.89
C GLY A 44 -0.59 3.25 -13.69
N TYR A 45 -1.78 3.24 -13.09
CA TYR A 45 -2.59 4.43 -12.80
C TYR A 45 -3.04 4.40 -11.35
N THR A 46 -3.32 5.57 -10.78
CA THR A 46 -3.81 5.71 -9.40
C THR A 46 -5.19 6.33 -9.33
N TRP A 47 -5.75 6.74 -10.46
CA TRP A 47 -7.04 7.38 -10.55
C TRP A 47 -7.76 6.99 -11.84
N ILE A 48 -9.08 6.84 -11.74
CA ILE A 48 -9.98 6.52 -12.86
C ILE A 48 -11.12 7.54 -12.89
N ASN A 49 -11.40 8.07 -14.08
CA ASN A 49 -12.63 8.82 -14.34
C ASN A 49 -13.22 8.38 -15.67
N ASN A 50 -14.35 7.67 -15.59
CA ASN A 50 -15.04 7.06 -16.73
C ASN A 50 -14.08 6.21 -17.57
N HIS A 51 -13.63 6.76 -18.70
CA HIS A 51 -12.74 6.07 -19.63
C HIS A 51 -11.28 6.48 -19.52
N THR A 52 -10.96 7.52 -18.74
CA THR A 52 -9.59 8.03 -18.59
C THR A 52 -8.96 7.50 -17.31
N TYR A 53 -7.73 7.01 -17.45
CA TYR A 53 -6.92 6.48 -16.35
C TYR A 53 -5.70 7.38 -16.20
N SER A 54 -5.37 7.79 -14.98
CA SER A 54 -4.24 8.69 -14.73
C SER A 54 -3.46 8.32 -13.48
N ARG A 55 -2.16 8.58 -13.48
CA ARG A 55 -1.30 8.50 -12.28
C ARG A 55 -1.08 9.91 -11.72
N ILE A 56 -1.80 10.22 -10.64
CA ILE A 56 -1.76 11.53 -9.95
C ILE A 56 -1.30 11.43 -8.49
N ASP A 57 -1.36 10.24 -7.91
CA ASP A 57 -0.87 9.97 -6.55
C ASP A 57 0.58 9.50 -6.60
N ARG A 58 1.51 10.30 -6.08
CA ARG A 58 2.96 10.03 -6.17
C ARG A 58 3.64 10.03 -4.81
N ARG A 59 4.72 9.27 -4.67
CA ARG A 59 5.51 9.25 -3.44
C ARG A 59 6.89 9.78 -3.72
N LEU A 60 7.16 10.94 -3.17
CA LEU A 60 8.41 11.65 -3.36
C LEU A 60 9.30 11.44 -2.14
N VAL A 61 10.57 11.21 -2.40
CA VAL A 61 11.63 11.04 -1.41
C VAL A 61 12.87 11.80 -1.87
N ASN A 62 13.68 12.27 -0.94
CA ASN A 62 14.99 12.81 -1.28
C ASN A 62 16.03 11.69 -1.39
N ILE A 63 17.21 12.04 -1.92
CA ILE A 63 18.32 11.10 -2.12
C ILE A 63 18.77 10.45 -0.80
N SER A 64 18.78 11.20 0.32
CA SER A 64 19.17 10.66 1.63
C SER A 64 18.29 9.48 2.05
N TRP A 65 16.98 9.56 1.82
CA TRP A 65 16.05 8.48 2.14
C TRP A 65 16.22 7.29 1.18
N MET A 66 16.45 7.54 -0.11
CA MET A 66 16.73 6.48 -1.09
C MET A 66 17.98 5.67 -0.71
N MET A 67 19.03 6.34 -0.23
CA MET A 67 20.27 5.69 0.20
C MET A 67 20.10 4.92 1.52
N THR A 68 19.30 5.44 2.45
CA THR A 68 19.08 4.81 3.76
C THR A 68 18.12 3.62 3.69
N MET A 69 17.17 3.66 2.75
CA MET A 69 16.12 2.65 2.59
C MET A 69 15.97 2.26 1.12
N PRO A 70 16.97 1.60 0.51
CA PRO A 70 16.94 1.25 -0.92
C PRO A 70 15.82 0.28 -1.27
N SER A 71 15.27 -0.42 -0.28
CA SER A 71 14.16 -1.36 -0.40
C SER A 71 12.77 -0.70 -0.36
N LEU A 72 12.68 0.62 -0.32
CA LEU A 72 11.39 1.32 -0.34
C LEU A 72 10.78 1.26 -1.74
N SER A 73 9.54 0.80 -1.84
CA SER A 73 8.76 0.85 -3.08
C SER A 73 7.28 1.05 -2.77
N ILE A 74 6.51 1.36 -3.80
CA ILE A 74 5.07 1.55 -3.70
C ILE A 74 4.34 0.43 -4.42
N GLN A 75 3.36 -0.19 -3.79
CA GLN A 75 2.41 -1.06 -4.48
C GLN A 75 1.11 -0.30 -4.70
N VAL A 76 0.68 -0.16 -5.95
CA VAL A 76 -0.63 0.40 -6.29
C VAL A 76 -1.67 -0.70 -6.15
N LEU A 77 -2.63 -0.50 -5.24
CA LEU A 77 -3.67 -1.47 -4.94
C LEU A 77 -4.90 -1.28 -5.85
N GLU A 78 -5.77 -2.29 -5.85
CA GLU A 78 -7.03 -2.18 -6.57
C GLU A 78 -7.90 -1.07 -5.97
N PRO A 79 -8.50 -0.22 -6.81
CA PRO A 79 -9.46 0.75 -6.34
C PRO A 79 -10.69 0.00 -5.81
N SER A 80 -11.23 0.48 -4.69
CA SER A 80 -12.46 -0.06 -4.11
C SER A 80 -13.66 0.78 -4.59
N VAL A 81 -14.24 1.58 -3.71
CA VAL A 81 -15.36 2.48 -4.01
C VAL A 81 -14.91 3.87 -4.47
N SER A 82 -13.62 4.18 -4.31
CA SER A 82 -13.03 5.46 -4.71
C SER A 82 -12.52 5.41 -6.15
N ALA A 83 -12.62 6.54 -6.85
CA ALA A 83 -11.90 6.76 -8.11
C ALA A 83 -10.38 6.67 -7.95
N HIS A 84 -9.86 6.84 -6.72
CA HIS A 84 -8.44 6.65 -6.40
C HIS A 84 -8.12 5.22 -5.96
N SER A 85 -7.01 4.71 -6.46
CA SER A 85 -6.34 3.51 -5.97
C SER A 85 -5.52 3.83 -4.72
N PRO A 86 -5.69 3.07 -3.62
CA PRO A 86 -4.78 3.16 -2.48
C PRO A 86 -3.35 2.81 -2.91
N LEU A 87 -2.35 3.48 -2.33
CA LEU A 87 -0.96 3.02 -2.45
C LEU A 87 -0.48 2.45 -1.12
N LYS A 88 0.27 1.36 -1.20
CA LYS A 88 0.86 0.68 -0.06
C LYS A 88 2.36 0.90 -0.09
N LEU A 89 2.91 1.45 0.99
CA LEU A 89 4.35 1.56 1.15
C LEU A 89 4.92 0.18 1.49
N MET A 90 5.79 -0.30 0.63
CA MET A 90 6.51 -1.56 0.80
C MET A 90 7.91 -1.24 1.31
N ILE A 91 8.27 -1.84 2.45
CA ILE A 91 9.59 -1.70 3.05
C ILE A 91 10.14 -3.12 3.17
N SER A 92 11.00 -3.55 2.24
CA SER A 92 11.66 -4.86 2.35
C SER A 92 12.92 -4.76 3.22
N GLN A 93 12.81 -4.18 4.42
CA GLN A 93 13.80 -4.46 5.44
C GLN A 93 13.48 -5.86 5.97
N MET A 94 14.37 -6.82 5.73
CA MET A 94 14.50 -7.99 6.59
C MET A 94 14.89 -7.50 8.00
N GLN A 95 13.99 -6.80 8.70
CA GLN A 95 13.92 -7.04 10.12
C GLN A 95 13.55 -8.51 10.19
N ARG A 96 14.50 -9.36 10.59
CA ARG A 96 14.19 -10.72 11.03
C ARG A 96 12.94 -10.56 11.87
N LYS A 97 11.77 -11.01 11.37
CA LYS A 97 10.53 -10.95 12.13
C LYS A 97 10.87 -11.71 13.41
N LYS A 98 11.21 -11.01 14.50
CA LYS A 98 11.25 -11.64 15.81
C LYS A 98 9.87 -12.24 15.93
N ALA A 99 9.79 -13.52 16.26
CA ALA A 99 8.51 -14.19 16.44
C ALA A 99 7.63 -13.25 17.28
N SER A 100 6.55 -12.75 16.68
CA SER A 100 5.63 -11.91 17.43
C SER A 100 5.12 -12.79 18.56
N PRO A 101 5.21 -12.35 19.83
CA PRO A 101 4.59 -13.11 20.89
C PRO A 101 3.11 -13.27 20.57
N PHE A 102 2.56 -14.45 20.82
CA PHE A 102 1.12 -14.67 20.78
C PHE A 102 0.47 -13.65 21.73
N ARG A 103 -0.44 -12.83 21.21
CA ARG A 103 -1.22 -11.88 21.99
C ARG A 103 -2.66 -12.32 21.97
N PHE A 104 -3.20 -12.53 23.16
CA PHE A 104 -4.61 -12.83 23.39
C PHE A 104 -5.26 -11.62 24.06
N PHE A 105 -6.49 -11.30 23.66
CA PHE A 105 -7.27 -10.28 24.34
C PHE A 105 -7.81 -10.87 25.64
N ASN A 106 -7.20 -10.53 26.78
CA ASN A 106 -7.57 -11.10 28.07
C ASN A 106 -9.06 -10.93 28.43
N CYS A 107 -9.70 -9.84 27.97
CA CYS A 107 -11.14 -9.63 28.16
C CYS A 107 -12.02 -10.72 27.53
N ILE A 108 -11.52 -11.45 26.52
CA ILE A 108 -12.24 -12.60 25.94
C ILE A 108 -12.34 -13.73 26.96
N ALA A 109 -11.32 -13.93 27.80
CA ALA A 109 -11.35 -14.94 28.86
C ALA A 109 -12.31 -14.56 30.02
N GLU A 110 -12.69 -13.29 30.14
CA GLU A 110 -13.67 -12.83 31.12
C GLU A 110 -15.11 -13.08 30.66
N HIS A 111 -15.33 -13.45 29.40
CA HIS A 111 -16.67 -13.73 28.89
C HIS A 111 -17.26 -14.98 29.59
N PRO A 112 -18.50 -14.94 30.12
CA PRO A 112 -19.09 -16.05 30.89
C PRO A 112 -19.11 -17.38 30.15
N GLN A 113 -19.19 -17.36 28.82
CA GLN A 113 -19.24 -18.56 27.99
C GLN A 113 -17.87 -19.01 27.47
N PHE A 114 -16.79 -18.30 27.79
CA PHE A 114 -15.45 -18.59 27.25
C PHE A 114 -15.04 -20.06 27.44
N MET A 115 -15.15 -20.57 28.66
CA MET A 115 -14.79 -21.96 28.97
C MET A 115 -15.70 -22.98 28.28
N GLN A 116 -16.98 -22.65 28.07
CA GLN A 116 -17.92 -23.52 27.35
C GLN A 116 -17.50 -23.68 25.89
N GLU A 117 -17.21 -22.56 25.22
CA GLU A 117 -16.76 -22.54 23.82
C GLU A 117 -15.42 -23.26 23.63
N VAL A 118 -14.47 -23.04 24.55
CA VAL A 118 -13.16 -23.73 24.53
C VAL A 118 -13.33 -25.25 24.68
N ASN A 119 -14.16 -25.69 25.63
CA ASN A 119 -14.44 -27.12 25.83
C ASN A 119 -15.16 -27.73 24.63
N GLN A 120 -16.12 -27.02 24.04
CA GLN A 120 -16.81 -27.49 22.84
C GLN A 120 -15.84 -27.64 21.66
N ALA A 121 -14.94 -26.67 21.46
CA ALA A 121 -13.96 -26.71 20.40
C ALA A 121 -12.94 -27.85 20.58
N TRP A 122 -12.45 -28.10 21.80
CA TRP A 122 -11.49 -29.19 22.07
C TRP A 122 -12.11 -30.58 22.01
N ASN A 123 -13.38 -30.72 22.40
CA ASN A 123 -14.09 -32.01 22.32
C ASN A 123 -14.68 -32.28 20.94
N THR A 124 -14.58 -31.33 20.00
CA THR A 124 -14.93 -31.56 18.61
C THR A 124 -13.71 -32.13 17.88
N THR A 125 -13.76 -33.40 17.52
CA THR A 125 -12.73 -34.04 16.68
C THR A 125 -12.72 -33.40 15.29
N ARG A 126 -11.90 -32.36 15.08
CA ARG A 126 -11.56 -31.93 13.73
C ARG A 126 -10.63 -32.98 13.13
N LYS A 127 -11.04 -33.61 12.04
CA LYS A 127 -10.09 -34.28 11.12
C LYS A 127 -8.99 -33.27 10.82
N ASP A 128 -7.73 -33.69 10.93
CA ASP A 128 -6.53 -32.84 10.89
C ASP A 128 -6.49 -31.81 9.74
N GLU A 129 -7.15 -30.68 9.92
CA GLU A 129 -6.86 -29.48 9.18
C GLU A 129 -5.74 -28.78 9.94
N LYS A 130 -4.50 -29.05 9.48
CA LYS A 130 -3.31 -28.32 9.90
C LYS A 130 -3.66 -26.84 9.96
N MET A 131 -3.39 -26.19 11.09
CA MET A 131 -3.40 -24.73 11.16
C MET A 131 -2.48 -24.23 10.04
N GLN A 132 -3.08 -23.66 8.99
CA GLN A 132 -2.32 -22.93 7.98
C GLN A 132 -1.73 -21.73 8.71
N GLY A 133 -0.40 -21.69 8.78
CA GLY A 133 0.30 -20.52 9.28
C GLY A 133 -0.20 -19.29 8.51
N VAL A 134 -0.65 -18.29 9.24
CA VAL A 134 -0.90 -16.97 8.66
C VAL A 134 0.48 -16.37 8.38
N GLU A 135 0.93 -16.44 7.12
CA GLU A 135 2.17 -15.79 6.64
C GLU A 135 2.05 -14.26 6.56
#